data_AF-A0A9E5UGW3-F1
#
_entry.id   AF-A0A9E5UGW3-F1
#
_cell.length_a   1.000
_cell.length_b   1.000
_cell.length_c   1.000
_cell.angle_alpha   90.00
_cell.angle_beta   90.00
_cell.angle_gamma   90.00
#
_symmetry.space_group_name_H-M   'P 1'
#
loop_
_entity.id
_entity.type
_entity.pdbx_description
1 polymer ?
#
loop_
_entity_poly.entity_id
_entity_poly.type
_entity_poly.pdbx_seq_one_letter_code
_entity_poly.pdbx_strand_id
1 'polypeptide(L)' 'TNRKHKSIIINGMSDHIHILIGLNPADTISDLVGTIKKSSSTFINEKGWFRGKFHC' A
#
# COMPACT_ATOMS: atom_id res chain seq x y z
N THR A 1 -8.25 7.19 -7.68
CA THR A 1 -7.48 7.70 -8.85
C THR A 1 -6.80 6.54 -9.55
N ASN A 2 -6.93 6.44 -10.87
CA ASN A 2 -6.27 5.40 -11.65
C ASN A 2 -4.86 5.89 -12.04
N ARG A 3 -3.85 5.60 -11.21
CA ARG A 3 -2.47 6.11 -11.34
C ARG A 3 -1.66 5.44 -12.46
N LYS A 4 -2.27 4.53 -13.23
CA LYS A 4 -1.67 3.77 -14.33
C LYS A 4 -0.49 2.88 -13.92
N HIS A 5 -0.35 2.56 -12.64
CA HIS A 5 0.51 1.47 -12.17
C HIS A 5 -0.17 0.13 -12.45
N LYS A 6 0.59 -0.88 -12.85
CA LYS A 6 0.10 -2.25 -13.02
C LYS A 6 0.52 -3.10 -11.82
N SER A 7 -0.43 -3.61 -11.05
CA SER A 7 -0.12 -4.63 -10.04
C SER A 7 0.20 -5.95 -10.76
N ILE A 8 1.38 -6.50 -10.54
CA ILE A 8 1.83 -7.74 -11.19
C ILE A 8 1.74 -8.91 -10.20
N ILE A 9 2.40 -8.79 -9.05
CA ILE A 9 2.41 -9.81 -7.98
C ILE A 9 2.36 -9.12 -6.62
N ILE A 10 1.58 -9.69 -5.69
CA ILE A 10 1.56 -9.29 -4.28
C ILE A 10 1.70 -10.57 -3.44
N ASN A 11 2.68 -10.61 -2.54
CA ASN A 11 2.87 -11.73 -1.62
C ASN A 11 3.13 -11.23 -0.19
N GLY A 12 2.46 -11.84 0.80
CA GLY A 12 2.63 -11.51 2.22
C GLY A 12 3.52 -12.52 2.93
N MET A 13 4.41 -12.01 3.79
CA MET A 13 5.16 -12.75 4.78
C MET A 13 4.62 -12.40 6.17
N SER A 14 5.07 -13.10 7.22
CA SER A 14 4.58 -12.86 8.59
C SER A 14 4.89 -11.46 9.13
N ASP A 15 5.95 -10.82 8.65
CA ASP A 15 6.48 -9.54 9.13
C ASP A 15 6.56 -8.44 8.05
N HIS A 16 6.46 -8.79 6.77
CA HIS A 16 6.52 -7.83 5.65
C HIS A 16 5.75 -8.32 4.40
N ILE A 17 5.68 -7.51 3.36
CA ILE A 17 4.97 -7.81 2.11
C ILE A 17 5.89 -7.49 0.93
N HIS A 18 5.92 -8.36 -0.08
CA HIS A 18 6.56 -8.13 -1.37
C HIS A 18 5.52 -7.72 -2.41
N ILE A 19 5.83 -6.66 -3.16
CA ILE A 19 4.97 -6.16 -4.23
C ILE A 19 5.83 -5.97 -5.49
N LEU A 20 5.46 -6.66 -6.56
CA LEU A 20 6.01 -6.42 -7.89
C LEU A 20 4.99 -5.59 -8.70
N ILE A 21 5.42 -4.43 -9.16
CA ILE A 21 4.58 -3.50 -9.90
C ILE A 21 5.22 -3.11 -11.23
N GLY A 22 4.39 -2.89 -12.24
CA GLY A 22 4.73 -2.06 -13.38
C GLY A 22 4.54 -0.61 -12.98
N LEU A 23 5.64 0.06 -12.61
CA LEU A 23 5.63 1.46 -12.21
C LEU A 23 5.38 2.36 -13.42
N ASN A 24 4.41 3.28 -13.29
CA ASN A 24 4.28 4.41 -14.22
C ASN A 24 5.43 5.40 -13.97
N PRO A 25 6.32 5.65 -14.94
CA PRO A 25 7.51 6.50 -14.74
C PRO A 25 7.17 7.98 -14.46
N ALA A 26 5.92 8.41 -14.68
CA ALA A 26 5.46 9.75 -14.30
C ALA A 26 5.25 9.93 -12.79
N ASP A 27 5.32 8.87 -12.00
CA ASP A 27 5.14 8.86 -10.56
C ASP A 27 6.43 8.45 -9.84
N THR A 28 6.72 9.07 -8.70
CA THR A 28 7.84 8.64 -7.87
C THR A 28 7.47 7.40 -7.07
N ILE A 29 8.47 6.56 -6.81
CA ILE A 29 8.29 5.37 -5.96
C ILE A 29 7.90 5.79 -4.53
N SER A 30 8.49 6.86 -4.00
CA SER A 30 8.21 7.36 -2.66
C SER A 30 6.75 7.79 -2.50
N ASP A 31 6.20 8.51 -3.47
CA ASP A 31 4.79 8.96 -3.43
C ASP A 31 3.82 7.79 -3.53
N LEU A 32 4.17 6.78 -4.33
CA LEU A 32 3.40 5.55 -4.43
C LEU A 32 3.37 4.81 -3.07
N VAL A 33 4.54 4.58 -2.48
CA VAL A 33 4.66 3.90 -1.17
C VAL A 33 3.94 4.68 -0.07
N GLY A 34 4.10 6.01 -0.04
CA GLY A 34 3.38 6.87 0.91
C GLY A 34 1.85 6.75 0.78
N THR A 35 1.35 6.68 -0.46
CA THR A 35 -0.08 6.49 -0.72
C THR A 35 -0.57 5.10 -0.28
N ILE A 36 0.22 4.05 -0.53
CA ILE A 36 -0.09 2.68 -0.08
C ILE A 36 -0.19 2.66 1.45
N LYS A 37 0.82 3.15 2.17
CA LYS A 37 0.84 3.18 3.65
C LYS A 37 -0.32 3.96 4.24
N LYS A 38 -0.63 5.13 3.67
CA LYS A 38 -1.76 5.97 4.11
C LYS A 38 -3.09 5.25 3.89
N SER A 39 -3.31 4.70 2.70
CA SER A 39 -4.56 4.02 2.34
C SER A 39 -4.76 2.76 3.17
N SER A 40 -3.72 1.96 3.38
CA SER A 40 -3.73 0.79 4.26
C SER A 40 -4.04 1.18 5.71
N SER A 41 -3.42 2.25 6.22
CA SER A 41 -3.71 2.73 7.57
C SER A 41 -5.17 3.14 7.73
N THR A 42 -5.70 3.92 6.79
CA THR A 42 -7.12 4.31 6.79
C THR A 42 -8.02 3.08 6.73
N PHE A 43 -7.76 2.15 5.80
CA PHE A 43 -8.57 0.94 5.62
C PHE A 43 -8.61 0.07 6.88
N ILE A 44 -7.46 -0.20 7.52
CA ILE A 44 -7.39 -1.03 8.73
C ILE A 44 -8.13 -0.36 9.90
N ASN A 45 -7.99 0.96 10.04
CA ASN A 45 -8.69 1.73 11.06
C ASN A 45 -10.21 1.72 10.86
N GLU A 46 -10.68 1.91 9.62
CA GLU A 46 -12.11 1.86 9.28
C GLU A 46 -12.72 0.47 9.51
N LYS A 47 -11.94 -0.59 9.32
CA LYS A 47 -12.37 -1.96 9.60
C LYS A 47 -12.32 -2.34 11.08
N GLY A 48 -11.67 -1.54 11.93
CA GLY A 48 -11.51 -1.84 13.36
C GLY A 48 -10.71 -3.12 13.63
N TRP A 49 -9.85 -3.55 12.69
CA TRP A 49 -9.07 -4.79 12.81
C TRP A 49 -7.91 -4.71 13.81
N PHE A 50 -7.54 -3.50 14.22
CA PHE A 50 -6.53 -3.25 15.23
C PHE A 50 -7.16 -2.65 16.47
N ARG A 51 -6.74 -3.11 17.67
CA ARG A 51 -7.20 -2.55 18.94
C ARG A 51 -6.53 -1.20 19.18
N GLY A 52 -7.14 -0.14 18.64
CA GLY A 52 -6.64 1.23 18.70
C GLY A 52 -6.47 1.83 17.30
N LYS A 53 -5.69 2.92 17.19
CA LYS A 53 -5.33 3.48 15.87
C LYS A 53 -4.09 2.78 15.33
N PHE A 54 -4.23 2.21 14.14
CA PHE A 54 -3.15 1.64 13.37
C PHE A 54 -2.45 2.73 12.54
N HIS A 55 -1.12 2.74 12.59
CA HIS A 55 -0.26 3.72 11.91
C HIS A 55 0.86 2.98 11.18
N CYS A 56 0.86 3.05 9.84
CA CYS A 56 2.00 2.61 9.02
C CYS A 56 3.08 3.68 8.89
#